data_AF-A0A240C9C7-F1
#
_entry.id   AF-A0A240C9C7-F1
#
_cell.length_a   1.000
_cell.length_b   1.000
_cell.length_c   1.000
_cell.angle_alpha   90.00
_cell.angle_beta   90.00
_cell.angle_gamma   90.00
#
_symmetry.space_group_name_H-M   'P 1'
#
loop_
_entity.id
_entity.type
_entity.pdbx_description
1 polymer ?
#
loop_
_entity_poly.entity_id
_entity_poly.type
_entity_poly.pdbx_seq_one_letter_code
_entity_poly.pdbx_strand_id
1 'polypeptide(L)'
;MRGITIDLLTHHQSETYRLLDEVQLFVSLDGILEVQHNGRHTSCYDQLLIVNRLDTIQISHAQSLIKVRIPMHFFSKYIPTYCDCYFDQNALASHERIITLLKHAIQQPIQKQHRILMYDILELLFDEAFILTSTNFLPTMMCTHTHYLKKF
;
A
#
# COMPACT_ATOMS: atom_id res chain seq x y z
N MET A 1 -10.87 18.49 0.91
CA MET A 1 -10.04 17.36 1.33
C MET A 1 -10.31 16.20 0.38
N ARG A 2 -9.28 15.49 -0.10
CA ARG A 2 -9.45 14.31 -0.97
C ARG A 2 -9.96 13.13 -0.13
N GLY A 3 -10.89 12.34 -0.66
CA GLY A 3 -11.39 11.12 -0.01
C GLY A 3 -10.50 9.90 -0.28
N ILE A 4 -10.83 8.76 0.34
CA ILE A 4 -10.27 7.46 -0.03
C ILE A 4 -10.78 7.09 -1.44
N THR A 5 -9.89 6.65 -2.32
CA THR A 5 -10.24 6.20 -3.68
C THR A 5 -9.93 4.72 -3.86
N ILE A 6 -10.79 4.02 -4.60
CA ILE A 6 -10.61 2.62 -4.97
C ILE A 6 -10.72 2.56 -6.50
N ASP A 7 -9.63 2.16 -7.14
CA ASP A 7 -9.57 2.00 -8.60
C ASP A 7 -9.44 0.51 -8.93
N LEU A 8 -10.22 0.02 -9.89
CA LEU A 8 -10.06 -1.30 -10.48
C LEU A 8 -9.37 -1.17 -11.84
N LEU A 9 -8.20 -1.79 -11.96
CA LEU A 9 -7.33 -1.66 -13.14
C LEU A 9 -7.14 -3.04 -13.76
N THR A 10 -7.50 -3.19 -15.04
CA THR A 10 -7.31 -4.46 -15.75
C THR A 10 -5.84 -4.74 -16.04
N HIS A 11 -5.10 -3.69 -16.41
CA HIS A 11 -3.65 -3.69 -16.60
C HIS A 11 -3.07 -2.41 -16.01
N HIS A 12 -1.94 -2.50 -15.34
CA HIS A 12 -1.27 -1.32 -14.79
C HIS A 12 0.25 -1.44 -14.83
N GLN A 13 0.89 -0.34 -15.21
CA GLN A 13 2.31 -0.10 -15.14
C GLN A 13 2.51 1.36 -14.75
N SER A 14 3.61 1.67 -14.05
CA SER A 14 3.96 3.03 -13.68
C SER A 14 5.44 3.32 -13.93
N GLU A 15 5.76 4.60 -14.09
CA GLU A 15 7.11 5.07 -13.79
C GLU A 15 7.39 4.95 -12.29
N THR A 16 8.65 5.11 -11.88
CA THR A 16 9.02 5.20 -10.47
C THR A 16 8.45 6.50 -9.89
N TYR A 17 7.74 6.42 -8.78
CA TYR A 17 7.24 7.58 -8.06
C TYR A 17 7.41 7.44 -6.56
N ARG A 18 7.46 8.58 -5.87
CA ARG A 18 7.43 8.65 -4.41
C ARG A 18 6.02 8.92 -3.94
N LEU A 19 5.59 8.18 -2.92
CA LEU A 19 4.28 8.36 -2.31
C LEU A 19 4.30 9.54 -1.33
N LEU A 20 3.38 10.49 -1.50
CA LEU A 20 3.30 11.69 -0.66
C LEU A 20 1.92 11.79 -0.02
N ASP A 21 1.89 11.97 1.29
CA ASP A 21 0.67 12.21 2.09
C ASP A 21 -0.44 11.15 1.95
N GLU A 22 -0.08 9.92 1.58
CA GLU A 22 -1.02 8.80 1.52
C GLU A 22 -0.33 7.47 1.83
N VAL A 23 -1.14 6.48 2.19
CA VAL A 23 -0.82 5.05 2.15
C VAL A 23 -1.56 4.45 0.96
N GLN A 24 -0.91 3.58 0.22
CA GLN A 24 -1.53 2.83 -0.87
C GLN A 24 -1.61 1.34 -0.54
N LEU A 25 -2.74 0.74 -0.89
CA LEU A 25 -2.89 -0.72 -0.93
C LEU A 25 -2.99 -1.16 -2.39
N PHE A 26 -2.25 -2.20 -2.72
CA PHE A 26 -2.33 -2.88 -4.00
C PHE A 26 -2.79 -4.30 -3.78
N VAL A 27 -3.94 -4.66 -4.35
CA VAL A 27 -4.46 -6.03 -4.30
C VAL A 27 -4.54 -6.62 -5.70
N SER A 28 -3.71 -7.62 -5.98
CA SER A 28 -3.80 -8.39 -7.22
C SER A 28 -4.83 -9.52 -7.07
N LEU A 29 -5.81 -9.56 -7.97
CA LEU A 29 -6.89 -10.54 -7.95
C LEU A 29 -6.52 -11.86 -8.63
N ASP A 30 -5.50 -11.86 -9.48
CA ASP A 30 -4.99 -13.00 -10.24
C ASP A 30 -3.57 -13.43 -9.81
N GLY A 31 -2.97 -12.74 -8.82
CA GLY A 31 -1.64 -13.02 -8.31
C GLY A 31 -0.50 -12.39 -9.12
N ILE A 32 -0.80 -11.59 -10.14
CA ILE A 32 0.19 -10.91 -10.98
C ILE A 32 0.38 -9.47 -10.48
N LEU A 33 1.43 -9.27 -9.67
CA LEU A 33 1.91 -7.96 -9.23
C LEU A 33 3.44 -7.97 -9.09
N GLU A 34 4.10 -7.34 -10.06
CA GLU A 34 5.55 -7.14 -10.10
C GLU A 34 5.87 -5.68 -9.78
N VAL A 35 6.57 -5.48 -8.67
CA VAL A 35 6.92 -4.14 -8.19
C VAL A 35 8.40 -4.02 -7.85
N GLN A 36 8.90 -2.79 -7.96
CA GLN A 36 10.11 -2.36 -7.27
C GLN A 36 9.69 -1.41 -6.15
N HIS A 37 9.86 -1.83 -4.90
CA HIS A 37 9.50 -1.08 -3.70
C HIS A 37 10.77 -0.72 -2.92
N ASN A 38 11.04 0.57 -2.76
CA ASN A 38 12.25 1.12 -2.14
C ASN A 38 13.54 0.52 -2.70
N GLY A 39 13.57 0.27 -4.01
CA GLY A 39 14.72 -0.31 -4.70
C GLY A 39 14.77 -1.85 -4.68
N ARG A 40 13.96 -2.52 -3.85
CA ARG A 40 13.86 -3.97 -3.80
C ARG A 40 12.81 -4.47 -4.80
N HIS A 41 13.17 -5.45 -5.61
CA HIS A 41 12.21 -6.16 -6.44
C HIS A 41 11.40 -7.14 -5.58
N THR A 42 10.07 -7.05 -5.68
CA THR A 42 9.14 -7.90 -4.97
C THR A 42 8.09 -8.41 -5.95
N SER A 43 7.97 -9.72 -6.06
CA SER A 43 6.78 -10.38 -6.59
C SER A 43 5.88 -10.71 -5.39
N CYS A 44 4.74 -10.04 -5.27
CA CYS A 44 3.86 -10.25 -4.12
C CYS A 44 2.98 -11.48 -4.35
N TYR A 45 3.30 -12.58 -3.65
CA TYR A 45 2.46 -13.79 -3.64
C TYR A 45 1.25 -13.66 -2.70
N ASP A 46 1.34 -12.82 -1.66
CA ASP A 46 0.28 -12.62 -0.66
C ASP A 46 -0.87 -11.73 -1.14
N GLN A 47 -0.92 -11.44 -2.46
CA GLN A 47 -1.92 -10.66 -3.18
C GLN A 47 -2.12 -9.22 -2.71
N LEU A 48 -1.68 -8.82 -1.51
CA LEU A 48 -1.81 -7.50 -0.92
C LEU A 48 -0.43 -6.90 -0.62
N LEU A 49 -0.20 -5.67 -1.07
CA LEU A 49 0.97 -4.87 -0.75
C LEU A 49 0.55 -3.53 -0.14
N ILE A 50 1.10 -3.23 1.03
CA ILE A 50 1.03 -1.92 1.69
C ILE A 50 2.23 -1.09 1.28
N VAL A 51 1.97 0.14 0.81
CA VAL A 51 2.99 1.13 0.44
C VAL A 51 2.77 2.35 1.31
N ASN A 52 3.77 2.67 2.13
CA ASN A 52 3.71 3.74 3.11
C ASN A 52 4.03 5.10 2.50
N ARG A 53 3.66 6.16 3.23
CA ARG A 53 4.10 7.51 2.95
C ARG A 53 5.63 7.56 2.84
N LEU A 54 6.13 8.30 1.85
CA LEU A 54 7.56 8.44 1.51
C LEU A 54 8.21 7.23 0.84
N ASP A 55 7.55 6.07 0.77
CA ASP A 55 8.04 4.95 -0.02
C ASP A 55 8.15 5.35 -1.49
N THR A 56 9.15 4.76 -2.16
CA THR A 56 9.33 4.86 -3.60
C THR A 56 8.88 3.55 -4.22
N ILE A 57 8.01 3.62 -5.22
CA ILE A 57 7.47 2.44 -5.90
C ILE A 57 7.47 2.60 -7.40
N GLN A 58 7.70 1.50 -8.09
CA GLN A 58 7.45 1.32 -9.52
C GLN A 58 6.67 0.02 -9.72
N ILE A 59 5.57 0.08 -10.46
CA ILE A 59 4.83 -1.12 -10.87
C ILE A 59 5.29 -1.47 -12.28
N SER A 60 6.07 -2.54 -12.39
CA SER A 60 6.59 -3.01 -13.68
C SER A 60 5.48 -3.70 -14.47
N HIS A 61 4.66 -4.50 -13.78
CA HIS A 61 3.55 -5.20 -14.37
C HIS A 61 2.51 -5.57 -13.32
N ALA A 62 1.24 -5.33 -13.63
CA ALA A 62 0.12 -5.81 -12.83
C ALA A 62 -1.09 -6.08 -13.71
N GLN A 63 -1.83 -7.14 -13.37
CA GLN A 63 -3.12 -7.48 -13.95
C GLN A 63 -4.18 -7.56 -12.84
N SER A 64 -5.45 -7.28 -13.20
CA SER A 64 -6.61 -7.36 -12.30
C SER A 64 -6.33 -6.77 -10.91
N LEU A 65 -5.92 -5.51 -10.88
CA LEU A 65 -5.39 -4.83 -9.69
C LEU A 65 -6.45 -3.92 -9.06
N ILE A 66 -6.70 -4.08 -7.77
CA ILE A 66 -7.37 -3.07 -6.95
C ILE A 66 -6.30 -2.15 -6.37
N LYS A 67 -6.42 -0.85 -6.63
CA LYS A 67 -5.59 0.19 -6.03
C LYS A 67 -6.41 1.01 -5.06
N VAL A 68 -6.04 1.00 -3.79
CA VAL A 68 -6.64 1.87 -2.76
C VAL A 68 -5.68 2.99 -2.43
N ARG A 69 -6.15 4.23 -2.42
CA ARG A 69 -5.40 5.38 -1.92
C ARG A 69 -6.06 5.90 -0.65
N ILE A 70 -5.31 5.93 0.43
CA ILE A 70 -5.76 6.36 1.74
C ILE A 70 -4.95 7.60 2.14
N PRO A 71 -5.53 8.81 2.04
CA PRO A 71 -4.86 10.01 2.50
C PRO A 71 -4.53 9.93 4.00
N MET A 72 -3.35 10.41 4.40
CA MET A 72 -2.85 10.23 5.76
C MET A 72 -3.78 10.83 6.84
N HIS A 73 -4.50 11.90 6.51
CA HIS A 73 -5.43 12.53 7.45
C HIS A 73 -6.58 11.61 7.91
N PHE A 74 -6.89 10.52 7.20
CA PHE A 74 -7.86 9.53 7.69
C PHE A 74 -7.37 8.80 8.95
N PHE A 75 -6.04 8.73 9.15
CA PHE A 75 -5.45 8.14 10.35
C PHE A 75 -5.43 9.10 11.56
N SER A 76 -5.72 10.39 11.36
CA SER A 76 -5.79 11.38 12.45
C SER A 76 -6.86 11.06 13.50
N LYS A 77 -7.90 10.30 13.13
CA LYS A 77 -8.92 9.80 14.06
C LYS A 77 -8.33 8.86 15.11
N TYR A 78 -7.26 8.15 14.76
CA TYR A 78 -6.65 7.11 15.60
C TYR A 78 -5.45 7.65 16.38
N ILE A 79 -4.65 8.54 15.76
CA ILE A 79 -3.51 9.16 16.44
C ILE A 79 -3.23 10.60 15.97
N PRO A 80 -3.01 11.57 16.89
CA PRO A 80 -2.68 12.95 16.53
C PRO A 80 -1.37 13.09 15.75
N THR A 81 -0.40 12.20 15.98
CA THR A 81 0.94 12.20 15.35
C THR A 81 1.04 11.19 14.21
N TYR A 82 0.03 11.14 13.34
CA TYR A 82 -0.04 10.20 12.20
C TYR A 82 1.08 10.40 11.14
N CYS A 83 1.93 11.42 11.29
CA CYS A 83 3.12 11.61 10.44
C CYS A 83 4.31 10.75 10.89
N ASP A 84 4.34 10.32 12.15
CA ASP A 84 5.42 9.57 12.77
C ASP A 84 5.05 8.08 12.87
N CYS A 85 4.50 7.52 11.79
CA CYS A 85 4.12 6.12 11.76
C CYS A 85 4.32 5.50 10.39
N TYR A 86 4.30 4.17 10.36
CA TYR A 86 4.18 3.37 9.15
C TYR A 86 3.35 2.12 9.45
N PHE A 87 2.97 1.43 8.38
CA PHE A 87 2.26 0.16 8.43
C PHE A 87 3.22 -0.96 8.00
N ASP A 88 3.50 -1.90 8.90
CA ASP A 88 4.33 -3.07 8.63
C ASP A 88 3.53 -4.16 7.91
N GLN A 89 3.87 -4.40 6.64
CA GLN A 89 3.28 -5.46 5.82
C GLN A 89 3.35 -6.83 6.50
N ASN A 90 4.43 -7.13 7.22
CA ASN A 90 4.65 -8.46 7.79
C ASN A 90 3.84 -8.71 9.07
N ALA A 91 3.35 -7.65 9.70
CA ALA A 91 2.52 -7.74 10.89
C ALA A 91 1.02 -7.95 10.57
N LEU A 92 0.62 -7.73 9.31
CA LEU A 92 -0.77 -7.83 8.89
C LEU A 92 -1.24 -9.30 8.75
N ALA A 93 -1.99 -9.77 9.74
CA ALA A 93 -2.54 -11.13 9.76
C ALA A 93 -3.83 -11.24 8.91
N SER A 94 -4.62 -10.17 8.85
CA SER A 94 -5.96 -10.14 8.23
C SER A 94 -5.95 -9.81 6.73
N HIS A 95 -4.87 -10.12 5.99
CA HIS A 95 -4.74 -9.80 4.57
C HIS A 95 -5.92 -10.35 3.73
N GLU A 96 -6.32 -11.62 3.91
CA GLU A 96 -7.47 -12.21 3.20
C GLU A 96 -8.79 -11.49 3.51
N ARG A 97 -8.96 -11.00 4.73
CA ARG A 97 -10.14 -10.25 5.16
C ARG A 97 -10.21 -8.92 4.43
N ILE A 98 -9.11 -8.16 4.35
CA ILE A 98 -9.13 -6.88 3.61
C ILE A 98 -9.37 -7.12 2.11
N ILE A 99 -8.80 -8.18 1.53
CA ILE A 99 -9.05 -8.55 0.14
C ILE A 99 -10.55 -8.82 -0.09
N THR A 100 -11.19 -9.55 0.82
CA THR A 100 -12.63 -9.84 0.77
C THR A 100 -13.47 -8.56 0.86
N LEU A 101 -13.14 -7.67 1.81
CA LEU A 101 -13.81 -6.39 1.97
C LEU A 101 -13.69 -5.51 0.71
N LEU A 102 -12.51 -5.49 0.07
CA LEU A 102 -12.27 -4.76 -1.17
C LEU A 102 -13.04 -5.34 -2.35
N LYS A 103 -13.05 -6.67 -2.50
CA LYS A 103 -13.85 -7.37 -3.51
C LYS A 103 -15.34 -7.03 -3.37
N HIS A 104 -15.85 -6.99 -2.14
CA HIS A 104 -17.24 -6.60 -1.88
C HIS A 104 -17.48 -5.11 -2.19
N ALA A 105 -16.53 -4.22 -1.86
CA ALA A 105 -16.64 -2.80 -2.14
C ALA A 105 -16.66 -2.48 -3.64
N ILE A 106 -16.00 -3.25 -4.51
CA ILE A 106 -16.05 -3.01 -5.96
C ILE A 106 -17.29 -3.58 -6.64
N GLN A 107 -18.02 -4.50 -5.98
CA GLN A 107 -19.22 -5.16 -6.53
C GLN A 107 -20.52 -4.40 -6.22
N GLN A 108 -20.52 -3.51 -5.22
CA GLN A 108 -21.72 -2.83 -4.73
C GLN A 108 -21.92 -1.46 -5.42
N PRO A 109 -23.15 -1.11 -5.87
CA PRO A 109 -23.42 0.18 -6.52
C PRO A 109 -23.66 1.36 -5.55
N ILE A 110 -23.30 1.29 -4.25
CA ILE A 110 -23.77 2.26 -3.23
C ILE A 110 -22.64 2.82 -2.35
N GLN A 111 -22.45 4.14 -2.42
CA GLN A 111 -21.41 4.91 -1.72
C GLN A 111 -21.41 4.79 -0.18
N LYS A 112 -22.56 4.53 0.46
CA LYS A 112 -22.65 4.44 1.95
C LYS A 112 -22.00 3.17 2.51
N GLN A 113 -22.19 2.02 1.87
CA GLN A 113 -21.60 0.77 2.33
C GLN A 113 -20.08 0.77 2.11
N HIS A 114 -19.59 1.40 1.04
CA HIS A 114 -18.15 1.54 0.80
C HIS A 114 -17.46 2.27 1.95
N ARG A 115 -18.11 3.30 2.51
CA ARG A 115 -17.55 4.04 3.63
C ARG A 115 -17.40 3.17 4.89
N ILE A 116 -18.36 2.31 5.18
CA ILE A 116 -18.29 1.38 6.31
C ILE A 116 -17.16 0.36 6.09
N LEU A 117 -17.14 -0.29 4.93
CA LEU A 117 -16.10 -1.26 4.58
C LEU A 117 -14.69 -0.62 4.63
N MET A 118 -14.56 0.66 4.24
CA MET A 118 -13.29 1.37 4.35
C MET A 118 -12.89 1.62 5.80
N TYR A 119 -13.83 1.93 6.70
CA TYR A 119 -13.48 2.05 8.11
C TYR A 119 -13.03 0.72 8.72
N ASP A 120 -13.66 -0.40 8.32
CA ASP A 120 -13.23 -1.73 8.75
C ASP A 120 -11.80 -2.05 8.27
N ILE A 121 -11.46 -1.67 7.04
CA ILE A 121 -10.08 -1.83 6.53
C ILE A 121 -9.10 -0.94 7.29
N LEU A 122 -9.45 0.32 7.56
CA LEU A 122 -8.61 1.23 8.33
C LEU A 122 -8.36 0.71 9.75
N GLU A 123 -9.38 0.16 10.39
CA GLU A 123 -9.28 -0.46 11.72
C GLU A 123 -8.34 -1.67 11.68
N LEU A 124 -8.49 -2.58 10.72
CA LEU A 124 -7.57 -3.71 10.57
C LEU A 124 -6.12 -3.29 10.35
N LEU A 125 -5.89 -2.30 9.47
CA LEU A 125 -4.53 -1.77 9.25
C LEU A 125 -3.97 -1.17 10.53
N PHE A 126 -4.79 -0.43 11.27
CA PHE A 126 -4.37 0.24 12.49
C PHE A 126 -4.10 -0.74 13.64
N ASP A 127 -4.94 -1.76 13.81
CA ASP A 127 -4.81 -2.69 14.93
C ASP A 127 -3.66 -3.69 14.74
N GLU A 128 -3.39 -4.08 13.50
CA GLU A 128 -2.44 -5.17 13.22
C GLU A 128 -1.08 -4.67 12.69
N ALA A 129 -1.09 -3.65 11.83
CA ALA A 129 0.10 -3.26 11.07
C ALA A 129 0.71 -1.93 11.54
N PHE A 130 0.03 -1.15 12.38
CA PHE A 130 0.50 0.17 12.78
C PHE A 130 1.74 0.10 13.68
N ILE A 131 2.77 0.83 13.29
CA ILE A 131 3.98 1.05 14.08
C ILE A 131 4.19 2.55 14.28
N LEU A 132 4.18 2.97 15.55
CA LEU A 132 4.59 4.31 15.95
C LEU A 132 6.12 4.41 15.98
N THR A 133 6.67 5.43 15.33
CA THR A 133 8.10 5.72 15.36
C THR A 133 8.37 6.92 16.28
N SER A 134 9.53 6.93 16.93
CA SER A 134 9.95 8.04 17.80
C SER A 134 10.34 9.31 17.02
N THR A 135 10.52 9.18 15.71
CA THR A 135 10.85 10.24 14.75
C THR A 135 10.06 10.04 13.47
N ASN A 136 10.10 11.00 12.54
CA ASN A 136 9.52 10.83 11.20
C ASN A 136 9.94 9.50 10.56
N PHE A 137 8.98 8.76 10.00
CA PHE A 137 9.25 7.55 9.25
C PHE A 137 10.15 7.85 8.04
N LEU A 138 11.17 7.03 7.83
CA LEU A 138 12.02 7.04 6.64
C LEU A 138 12.10 5.63 6.05
N PRO A 139 11.85 5.47 4.73
CA PRO A 139 11.92 4.17 4.08
C PRO A 139 13.35 3.64 4.05
N THR A 140 13.50 2.33 4.26
CA THR A 140 14.78 1.65 4.03
C THR A 140 14.96 1.41 2.53
N MET A 141 15.96 2.05 1.94
CA MET A 141 16.27 1.92 0.51
C MET A 141 17.28 0.78 0.28
N MET A 142 16.98 -0.12 -0.65
CA MET A 142 17.91 -1.12 -1.12
C MET A 142 18.65 -0.60 -2.36
N CYS A 143 19.96 -0.37 -2.21
CA CYS A 143 20.84 -0.04 -3.32
C CYS A 143 21.56 -1.31 -3.76
N THR A 144 21.25 -1.86 -4.94
CA THR A 144 22.09 -2.89 -5.57
C THR A 144 23.34 -2.22 -6.13
N HIS A 145 24.43 -2.22 -5.37
CA HIS A 145 25.72 -1.72 -5.83
C HIS A 145 26.41 -2.82 -6.67
N THR A 146 26.22 -2.81 -7.98
CA THR A 146 27.03 -3.64 -8.89
C THR A 146 28.39 -2.96 -9.04
N HIS A 147 29.34 -3.25 -8.15
CA HIS A 147 30.74 -2.85 -8.34
C HIS A 147 31.31 -3.58 -9.56
N TYR A 148 31.25 -2.94 -10.72
CA TYR A 148 32.15 -3.26 -11.82
C TYR A 148 33.55 -2.77 -11.44
N LEU A 149 34.30 -3.59 -10.68
CA LEU A 149 35.74 -3.45 -10.62
C LEU A 149 36.29 -3.82 -12.00
N LYS A 150 36.46 -2.81 -12.87
CA LYS A 150 37.41 -2.89 -13.98
C LYS A 150 38.78 -3.13 -13.37
N LYS A 151 39.28 -4.36 -13.46
CA LYS A 151 40.71 -4.64 -13.32
C LYS A 151 41.42 -3.90 -14.45
N PHE A 152 42.22 -2.90 -14.10
CA PHE A 152 43.27 -2.38 -14.95
C PHE A 152 44.48 -3.31 -14.87
#